data_AF-A0A918Z2K1-F1
#
_entry.id   AF-A0A918Z2K1-F1
#
_cell.length_a   1.000
_cell.length_b   1.000
_cell.length_c   1.000
_cell.angle_alpha   90.00
_cell.angle_beta   90.00
_cell.angle_gamma   90.00
#
_symmetry.space_group_name_H-M   'P 1'
#
loop_
_entity.id
_entity.type
_entity.pdbx_description
1 polymer ?
#
loop_
_entity_poly.entity_id
_entity_poly.type
_entity_poly.pdbx_seq_one_letter_code
_entity_poly.pdbx_strand_id
1 'polypeptide(L)'
;MSERYNWDGSLKEEYRGGTLGFSAARTMWLHRENYSATLRRDALTRCRYCGLLMEYFTRYDQKRLPVVPKLIRAASVPARMRWHVMSGVAFPGDGGSSHCYVPHPAFCPRVEHEDDDLSLAEARAVFRRKSDQLIASGQFIPDLAPARCEDEVAEQYVQDVGDVRHVIAYGRMLWLAPSSIDTLQCVARADSTGERCRNLVWTQDGSWEEMEIPHAPGRAGQQVLWAGMTMWVFALHTLYPAEFSRWMKQRCPSHDSGYIPDAVPPQWVHFDPLRHDAHILRQRPSGVAARDTDSVMADLRLGPRRTECATPGCGNGSVSQVPEGWVCSFCQRRRERRDRTHQKWVDAQDGNTP
;
A
#
# COMPACT_ATOMS: atom_id res chain seq x y z
N MET A 1 -9.60 27.19 -39.61
CA MET A 1 -10.52 26.08 -39.96
C MET A 1 -10.55 25.13 -38.76
N SER A 2 -11.59 25.20 -37.92
CA SER A 2 -11.72 24.34 -36.74
C SER A 2 -12.40 23.02 -37.16
N GLU A 3 -11.63 21.94 -37.25
CA GLU A 3 -12.22 20.61 -37.38
C GLU A 3 -12.84 20.21 -36.04
N ARG A 4 -14.18 20.27 -35.97
CA ARG A 4 -14.95 19.62 -34.90
C ARG A 4 -14.88 18.12 -35.18
N TYR A 5 -14.11 17.40 -34.37
CA TYR A 5 -14.08 15.94 -34.38
C TYR A 5 -15.32 15.41 -33.65
N ASN A 6 -16.41 15.21 -34.40
CA ASN A 6 -17.61 14.55 -33.88
C ASN A 6 -17.25 13.12 -33.46
N TRP A 7 -17.27 12.86 -32.17
CA TRP A 7 -17.28 11.50 -31.64
C TRP A 7 -18.68 10.93 -31.93
N ASP A 8 -18.81 10.08 -32.96
CA ASP A 8 -20.10 9.66 -33.53
C ASP A 8 -20.98 8.79 -32.60
N GLY A 9 -20.57 8.58 -31.34
CA GLY A 9 -21.31 7.77 -30.39
C GLY A 9 -21.42 6.29 -30.76
N SER A 10 -20.82 5.89 -31.88
CA SER A 10 -21.03 4.58 -32.47
C SER A 10 -20.15 3.55 -31.75
N LEU A 11 -20.79 2.90 -30.78
CA LEU A 11 -20.58 1.46 -30.68
C LEU A 11 -21.20 0.88 -31.95
N LYS A 12 -20.42 0.69 -33.03
CA LYS A 12 -20.83 -0.23 -34.08
C LYS A 12 -20.97 -1.60 -33.41
N GLU A 13 -22.21 -1.93 -33.05
CA GLU A 13 -22.65 -3.29 -32.73
C GLU A 13 -22.54 -4.12 -34.00
N GLU A 14 -21.33 -4.54 -34.31
CA GLU A 14 -21.08 -5.51 -35.37
C GLU A 14 -20.51 -6.78 -34.74
N TYR A 15 -21.24 -7.37 -33.79
CA TYR A 15 -20.93 -8.72 -33.33
C TYR A 15 -22.19 -9.56 -33.19
N ARG A 16 -22.27 -10.54 -34.09
CA ARG A 16 -23.36 -11.49 -34.33
C ARG A 16 -23.94 -12.08 -33.04
N GLY A 17 -25.25 -11.89 -32.90
CA GLY A 17 -26.23 -12.91 -32.52
C GLY A 17 -25.92 -13.77 -31.29
N GLY A 18 -26.48 -13.37 -30.15
CA GLY A 18 -26.65 -14.24 -28.98
C GLY A 18 -27.42 -13.51 -27.90
N THR A 19 -28.72 -13.80 -27.78
CA THR A 19 -29.59 -13.29 -26.72
C THR A 19 -29.05 -13.75 -25.37
N LEU A 20 -28.56 -12.81 -24.57
CA LEU A 20 -27.80 -13.10 -23.36
C LEU A 20 -28.75 -13.26 -22.15
N GLY A 21 -29.10 -14.51 -21.79
CA GLY A 21 -29.53 -14.85 -20.43
C GLY A 21 -28.31 -15.27 -19.61
N PHE A 22 -27.88 -14.46 -18.62
CA PHE A 22 -26.60 -14.66 -17.92
C PHE A 22 -26.76 -14.68 -16.40
N SER A 23 -26.31 -15.82 -15.84
CA SER A 23 -26.11 -16.10 -14.42
C SER A 23 -24.98 -15.25 -13.82
N ALA A 24 -24.98 -15.11 -12.49
CA ALA A 24 -24.06 -14.31 -11.67
C ALA A 24 -22.61 -14.27 -12.19
N ALA A 25 -22.06 -13.06 -12.28
CA ALA A 25 -20.75 -12.76 -12.86
C ALA A 25 -19.63 -13.61 -12.24
N ARG A 26 -19.00 -14.47 -13.05
CA ARG A 26 -17.73 -15.12 -12.71
C ARG A 26 -16.59 -14.17 -13.06
N THR A 27 -15.91 -13.63 -12.05
CA THR A 27 -14.71 -12.81 -12.26
C THR A 27 -13.58 -13.72 -12.76
N MET A 28 -13.29 -13.71 -14.06
CA MET A 28 -12.19 -14.49 -14.64
C MET A 28 -10.92 -13.64 -14.79
N TRP A 29 -9.79 -14.19 -14.33
CA TRP A 29 -8.48 -13.53 -14.33
C TRP A 29 -7.71 -13.79 -15.63
N LEU A 30 -7.34 -12.73 -16.33
CA LEU A 30 -6.40 -12.81 -17.45
C LEU A 30 -4.97 -12.75 -16.95
N HIS A 31 -4.24 -13.84 -17.14
CA HIS A 31 -2.79 -13.83 -16.96
C HIS A 31 -2.13 -12.85 -17.95
N ARG A 32 -0.97 -12.31 -17.55
CA ARG A 32 -0.12 -11.36 -18.27
C ARG A 32 0.20 -11.75 -19.73
N GLU A 33 0.07 -13.03 -20.04
CA GLU A 33 0.44 -13.65 -21.30
C GLU A 33 -0.77 -14.13 -22.14
N ASN A 34 -2.00 -13.88 -21.69
CA ASN A 34 -3.19 -14.35 -22.40
C ASN A 34 -3.70 -13.31 -23.40
N TYR A 35 -3.52 -13.61 -24.69
CA TYR A 35 -3.84 -12.72 -25.81
C TYR A 35 -5.22 -12.97 -26.44
N SER A 36 -5.99 -13.96 -25.98
CA SER A 36 -7.24 -14.33 -26.67
C SER A 36 -8.40 -13.39 -26.31
N ALA A 37 -9.06 -12.85 -27.33
CA ALA A 37 -10.21 -11.93 -27.18
C ALA A 37 -11.41 -12.58 -26.44
N THR A 38 -11.53 -13.91 -26.51
CA THR A 38 -12.57 -14.69 -25.82
C THR A 38 -12.36 -14.68 -24.30
N LEU A 39 -11.12 -14.86 -23.83
CA LEU A 39 -10.83 -14.78 -22.39
C LEU A 39 -11.00 -13.35 -21.87
N ARG A 40 -10.78 -12.33 -22.71
CA ARG A 40 -11.04 -10.93 -22.34
C ARG A 40 -12.50 -10.61 -22.15
N ARG A 41 -13.39 -11.25 -22.93
CA ARG A 41 -14.85 -11.09 -22.81
C ARG A 41 -15.35 -11.51 -21.43
N ASP A 42 -14.82 -12.61 -20.90
CA ASP A 42 -15.20 -13.16 -19.60
C ASP A 42 -14.49 -12.45 -18.41
N ALA A 43 -13.50 -11.61 -18.69
CA ALA A 43 -12.81 -10.77 -17.71
C ALA A 43 -13.40 -9.35 -17.61
N LEU A 44 -14.45 -9.04 -18.38
CA LEU A 44 -15.16 -7.78 -18.29
C LEU A 44 -15.96 -7.73 -16.99
N THR A 45 -15.84 -6.62 -16.28
CA THR A 45 -16.69 -6.31 -15.12
C THR A 45 -17.59 -5.12 -15.43
N ARG A 46 -18.62 -4.92 -14.62
CA ARG A 46 -19.45 -3.71 -14.67
C ARG A 46 -18.99 -2.71 -13.61
N CYS A 47 -19.03 -1.44 -13.98
CA CYS A 47 -18.86 -0.37 -13.03
C CYS A 47 -20.04 -0.37 -12.04
N ARG A 48 -19.76 -0.45 -10.74
CA ARG A 48 -20.77 -0.44 -9.66
C ARG A 48 -21.58 0.85 -9.60
N TYR A 49 -21.03 1.94 -10.16
CA TYR A 49 -21.69 3.24 -10.21
C TYR A 49 -22.55 3.42 -11.45
N CYS A 50 -21.98 3.18 -12.65
CA CYS A 50 -22.66 3.51 -13.92
C CYS A 50 -23.15 2.30 -14.73
N GLY A 51 -22.82 1.08 -14.33
CA GLY A 51 -23.24 -0.17 -14.98
C GLY A 51 -22.52 -0.49 -16.28
N LEU A 52 -21.67 0.41 -16.78
CA LEU A 52 -20.91 0.24 -18.03
C LEU A 52 -19.78 -0.77 -17.84
N LEU A 53 -19.42 -1.46 -18.93
CA LEU A 53 -18.36 -2.46 -18.93
C LEU A 53 -16.97 -1.83 -18.81
N MET A 54 -16.10 -2.51 -18.08
CA MET A 54 -14.70 -2.15 -17.91
C MET A 54 -13.82 -3.40 -17.98
N GLU A 55 -12.57 -3.19 -18.35
CA GLU A 55 -11.50 -4.18 -18.26
C GLU A 55 -10.45 -3.66 -17.26
N TYR A 56 -9.79 -4.55 -16.52
CA TYR A 56 -8.72 -4.17 -15.60
C TYR A 56 -7.35 -4.61 -16.12
N PHE A 57 -6.41 -3.67 -16.10
CA PHE A 57 -4.99 -3.96 -16.27
C PHE A 57 -4.21 -3.68 -15.00
N THR A 58 -3.10 -4.38 -14.81
CA THR A 58 -2.14 -4.06 -13.75
C THR A 58 -1.17 -3.01 -14.29
N ARG A 59 -0.97 -1.93 -13.54
CA ARG A 59 0.00 -0.87 -13.87
C ARG A 59 1.40 -1.28 -13.45
N TYR A 60 2.40 -0.56 -13.96
CA TYR A 60 3.80 -0.73 -13.55
C TYR A 60 4.02 -0.53 -12.04
N ASP A 61 3.20 0.28 -11.38
CA ASP A 61 3.21 0.54 -9.93
C ASP A 61 2.30 -0.43 -9.14
N GLN A 62 1.93 -1.56 -9.75
CA GLN A 62 1.04 -2.57 -9.19
C GLN A 62 -0.40 -2.10 -8.93
N LYS A 63 -0.73 -0.84 -9.23
CA LYS A 63 -2.12 -0.36 -9.15
C LYS A 63 -2.97 -0.98 -10.24
N ARG A 64 -4.27 -1.05 -10.01
CA ARG A 64 -5.24 -1.49 -11.01
C ARG A 64 -5.69 -0.31 -11.84
N LEU A 65 -5.78 -0.52 -13.14
CA LEU A 65 -6.29 0.45 -14.10
C LEU A 65 -7.58 -0.09 -14.72
N PRO A 66 -8.76 0.36 -14.27
CA PRO A 66 -9.99 0.12 -15.00
C PRO A 66 -9.99 0.96 -16.27
N VAL A 67 -10.10 0.32 -17.41
CA VAL A 67 -10.19 0.98 -18.72
C VAL A 67 -11.51 0.68 -19.40
N VAL A 68 -11.88 1.56 -20.31
CA VAL A 68 -12.94 1.27 -21.27
C VAL A 68 -12.46 0.11 -22.19
N PRO A 69 -13.27 -0.93 -22.43
CA PRO A 69 -12.82 -2.13 -23.18
C PRO A 69 -12.44 -1.87 -24.65
N LYS A 70 -12.77 -0.69 -25.18
CA LYS A 70 -12.54 -0.32 -26.58
C LYS A 70 -11.39 0.66 -26.68
N LEU A 71 -10.44 0.34 -27.54
CA LEU A 71 -9.36 1.25 -27.94
C LEU A 71 -9.92 2.52 -28.59
N ILE A 72 -9.40 3.67 -28.17
CA ILE A 72 -9.80 5.00 -28.67
C ILE A 72 -8.64 5.58 -29.48
N ARG A 73 -8.92 6.36 -30.53
CA ARG A 73 -7.87 7.05 -31.29
C ARG A 73 -7.11 8.00 -30.38
N ALA A 74 -5.79 7.84 -30.32
CA ALA A 74 -4.92 8.62 -29.44
C ALA A 74 -5.07 10.13 -29.71
N ALA A 75 -5.23 10.53 -30.98
CA ALA A 75 -5.43 11.94 -31.38
C ALA A 75 -6.67 12.60 -30.76
N SER A 76 -7.69 11.82 -30.38
CA SER A 76 -8.93 12.33 -29.76
C SER A 76 -8.91 12.35 -28.23
N VAL A 77 -7.80 11.90 -27.61
CA VAL A 77 -7.68 11.79 -26.15
C VAL A 77 -6.51 12.65 -25.69
N PRO A 78 -6.65 13.45 -24.62
CA PRO A 78 -5.54 14.17 -24.03
C PRO A 78 -4.39 13.24 -23.64
N ALA A 79 -3.14 13.65 -23.86
CA ALA A 79 -1.96 12.82 -23.60
C ALA A 79 -1.92 12.23 -22.18
N ARG A 80 -2.37 12.99 -21.18
CA ARG A 80 -2.42 12.55 -19.76
C ARG A 80 -3.33 11.36 -19.50
N MET A 81 -4.29 11.09 -20.39
CA MET A 81 -5.29 10.01 -20.25
C MET A 81 -5.01 8.83 -21.17
N ARG A 82 -3.94 8.87 -21.96
CA ARG A 82 -3.58 7.78 -22.87
C ARG A 82 -2.84 6.71 -22.10
N TRP A 83 -3.22 5.46 -22.32
CA TRP A 83 -2.54 4.28 -21.81
C TRP A 83 -2.32 3.27 -22.92
N HIS A 84 -1.23 2.53 -22.82
CA HIS A 84 -0.97 1.37 -23.67
C HIS A 84 -0.68 0.17 -22.77
N VAL A 85 -0.93 -1.03 -23.31
CA VAL A 85 -0.71 -2.27 -22.57
C VAL A 85 0.35 -3.06 -23.30
N MET A 86 1.44 -3.37 -22.60
CA MET A 86 2.53 -4.19 -23.09
C MET A 86 2.70 -5.38 -22.18
N SER A 87 2.57 -6.59 -22.73
CA SER A 87 2.63 -7.85 -21.99
C SER A 87 1.77 -7.78 -20.71
N GLY A 88 0.48 -7.47 -20.86
CA GLY A 88 -0.49 -7.41 -19.76
C GLY A 88 -0.31 -6.29 -18.72
N VAL A 89 0.71 -5.43 -18.87
CA VAL A 89 0.97 -4.31 -17.96
C VAL A 89 0.63 -2.99 -18.64
N ALA A 90 -0.13 -2.14 -17.95
CA ALA A 90 -0.52 -0.82 -18.43
C ALA A 90 0.56 0.24 -18.12
N PHE A 91 0.91 1.01 -19.14
CA PHE A 91 1.88 2.10 -19.11
C PHE A 91 1.25 3.39 -19.64
N PRO A 92 1.64 4.56 -19.12
CA PRO A 92 1.15 5.84 -19.62
C PRO A 92 1.62 6.11 -21.06
N GLY A 93 0.83 6.88 -21.81
CA GLY A 93 1.08 7.19 -23.22
C GLY A 93 0.41 6.20 -24.18
N ASP A 94 0.53 6.46 -25.48
CA ASP A 94 -0.03 5.63 -26.56
C ASP A 94 0.92 4.53 -27.07
N GLY A 95 2.15 4.48 -26.55
CA GLY A 95 3.15 3.47 -26.93
C GLY A 95 3.53 3.54 -28.42
N GLY A 96 3.33 4.70 -29.08
CA GLY A 96 3.55 4.84 -30.52
C GLY A 96 2.42 4.28 -31.39
N SER A 97 1.31 3.85 -30.80
CA SER A 97 0.12 3.38 -31.51
C SER A 97 -0.82 4.55 -31.88
N SER A 98 -1.58 4.39 -32.97
CA SER A 98 -2.67 5.32 -33.32
C SER A 98 -3.87 5.22 -32.37
N HIS A 99 -3.89 4.19 -31.51
CA HIS A 99 -4.94 3.94 -30.55
C HIS A 99 -4.38 3.71 -29.14
N CYS A 100 -5.12 4.17 -28.14
CA CYS A 100 -4.79 4.02 -26.73
C CYS A 100 -5.99 3.47 -25.94
N TYR A 101 -5.70 2.86 -24.80
CA TYR A 101 -6.67 2.67 -23.73
C TYR A 101 -6.86 3.98 -22.97
N VAL A 102 -8.04 4.11 -22.37
CA VAL A 102 -8.38 5.27 -21.55
C VAL A 102 -9.01 4.79 -20.25
N PRO A 103 -8.67 5.39 -19.09
CA PRO A 103 -9.25 4.99 -17.83
C PRO A 103 -10.77 5.19 -17.85
N HIS A 104 -11.52 4.19 -17.39
CA HIS A 104 -12.97 4.33 -17.22
C HIS A 104 -13.35 5.47 -16.27
N PRO A 105 -12.63 5.73 -15.15
CA PRO A 105 -12.93 6.83 -14.25
C PRO A 105 -13.07 8.18 -14.95
N ALA A 106 -12.25 8.46 -15.98
CA ALA A 106 -12.29 9.72 -16.75
C ALA A 106 -13.58 9.92 -17.58
N PHE A 107 -14.36 8.85 -17.78
CA PHE A 107 -15.63 8.85 -18.51
C PHE A 107 -16.84 8.46 -17.67
N CYS A 108 -16.64 8.13 -16.39
CA CYS A 108 -17.72 7.59 -15.57
C CYS A 108 -18.77 8.68 -15.33
N PRO A 109 -20.02 8.52 -15.81
CA PRO A 109 -21.04 9.57 -15.72
C PRO A 109 -21.57 9.79 -14.30
N ARG A 110 -21.10 9.00 -13.33
CA ARG A 110 -21.47 9.10 -11.91
C ARG A 110 -20.38 9.73 -11.06
N VAL A 111 -19.34 10.29 -11.69
CA VAL A 111 -18.31 11.12 -11.08
C VAL A 111 -18.50 12.56 -11.56
N GLU A 112 -18.30 13.51 -10.66
CA GLU A 112 -18.14 14.91 -11.04
C GLU A 112 -16.70 15.11 -11.53
N HIS A 113 -16.56 15.46 -12.81
CA HIS A 113 -15.26 15.76 -13.39
C HIS A 113 -14.99 17.24 -13.24
N GLU A 114 -13.99 17.60 -12.42
CA GLU A 114 -13.56 19.00 -12.25
C GLU A 114 -12.94 19.59 -13.53
N ASP A 115 -12.41 18.71 -14.40
CA ASP A 115 -11.79 19.09 -15.66
C ASP A 115 -12.85 19.37 -16.76
N ASP A 116 -13.01 20.64 -17.12
CA ASP A 116 -13.72 21.15 -18.30
C ASP A 116 -12.98 20.82 -19.62
N ASP A 117 -12.34 19.65 -19.71
CA ASP A 117 -11.68 19.23 -20.94
C ASP A 117 -12.75 18.93 -22.01
N LEU A 118 -13.07 19.95 -22.80
CA LEU A 118 -14.09 19.91 -23.85
C LEU A 118 -13.87 18.75 -24.82
N SER A 119 -12.62 18.29 -24.97
CA SER A 119 -12.28 17.15 -25.82
C SER A 119 -12.96 15.84 -25.38
N LEU A 120 -13.34 15.71 -24.11
CA LEU A 120 -13.97 14.51 -23.55
C LEU A 120 -15.45 14.71 -23.21
N ALA A 121 -15.96 15.94 -23.30
CA ALA A 121 -17.35 16.27 -22.94
C ALA A 121 -18.37 15.45 -23.75
N GLU A 122 -18.16 15.34 -25.07
CA GLU A 122 -19.04 14.53 -25.94
C GLU A 122 -19.04 13.05 -25.56
N ALA A 123 -17.85 12.49 -25.31
CA ALA A 123 -17.70 11.09 -24.90
C ALA A 123 -18.38 10.83 -23.55
N ARG A 124 -18.16 11.70 -22.55
CA ARG A 124 -18.82 11.65 -21.24
C ARG A 124 -20.34 11.70 -21.37
N ALA A 125 -20.87 12.58 -22.23
CA ALA A 125 -22.31 12.70 -22.47
C ALA A 125 -22.92 11.40 -23.02
N VAL A 126 -22.20 10.66 -23.86
CA VAL A 126 -22.72 9.40 -24.39
C VAL A 126 -22.64 8.28 -23.37
N PHE A 127 -21.58 8.23 -22.56
CA PHE A 127 -21.49 7.30 -21.44
C PHE A 127 -22.64 7.53 -20.45
N ARG A 128 -22.98 8.80 -20.18
CA ARG A 128 -24.16 9.18 -19.38
C ARG A 128 -25.46 8.62 -19.96
N ARG A 129 -25.75 8.89 -21.24
CA ARG A 129 -26.97 8.36 -21.89
C ARG A 129 -27.07 6.84 -21.83
N LYS A 130 -25.96 6.12 -22.02
CA LYS A 130 -25.94 4.65 -21.93
C LYS A 130 -26.18 4.17 -20.51
N SER A 131 -25.56 4.80 -19.51
CA SER A 131 -25.81 4.48 -18.11
C SER A 131 -27.28 4.70 -17.74
N ASP A 132 -27.86 5.84 -18.15
CA ASP A 132 -29.26 6.15 -17.88
C ASP A 132 -30.22 5.17 -18.57
N GLN A 133 -29.91 4.72 -19.80
CA GLN A 133 -30.67 3.67 -20.49
C GLN A 133 -30.62 2.32 -19.76
N LEU A 134 -29.46 1.92 -19.24
CA LEU A 134 -29.33 0.68 -18.46
C LEU A 134 -30.18 0.72 -17.19
N ILE A 135 -30.24 1.89 -16.55
CA ILE A 135 -31.07 2.10 -15.34
C ILE A 135 -32.56 2.11 -15.70
N ALA A 136 -32.95 2.88 -16.72
CA ALA A 136 -34.34 3.01 -17.15
C ALA A 136 -34.94 1.68 -17.63
N SER A 137 -34.12 0.82 -18.24
CA SER A 137 -34.52 -0.54 -18.67
C SER A 137 -34.51 -1.59 -17.55
N GLY A 138 -34.10 -1.23 -16.33
CA GLY A 138 -33.96 -2.16 -15.22
C GLY A 138 -32.82 -3.18 -15.37
N GLN A 139 -31.95 -3.02 -16.38
CA GLN A 139 -30.78 -3.90 -16.59
C GLN A 139 -29.67 -3.64 -15.59
N PHE A 140 -29.70 -2.50 -14.91
CA PHE A 140 -28.74 -2.11 -13.90
C PHE A 140 -29.41 -1.29 -12.80
N ILE A 141 -29.16 -1.66 -11.55
CA ILE A 141 -29.54 -0.88 -10.37
C ILE A 141 -28.23 -0.37 -9.76
N PRO A 142 -28.01 0.95 -9.68
CA PRO A 142 -26.81 1.52 -9.07
C PRO A 142 -26.70 1.06 -7.61
N ASP A 143 -25.54 0.51 -7.28
CA ASP A 143 -25.29 -0.16 -6.00
C ASP A 143 -24.89 0.85 -4.89
N LEU A 144 -24.51 2.07 -5.28
CA LEU A 144 -23.88 3.07 -4.42
C LEU A 144 -24.38 4.49 -4.75
N ALA A 145 -24.20 5.39 -3.77
CA ALA A 145 -24.24 6.83 -4.03
C ALA A 145 -23.26 7.21 -5.16
N PRO A 146 -23.47 8.32 -5.89
CA PRO A 146 -22.51 8.78 -6.88
C PRO A 146 -21.09 8.86 -6.30
N ALA A 147 -20.13 8.36 -7.06
CA ALA A 147 -18.73 8.41 -6.65
C ALA A 147 -18.28 9.87 -6.54
N ARG A 148 -17.57 10.20 -5.46
CA ARG A 148 -17.13 11.56 -5.17
C ARG A 148 -15.97 11.99 -6.07
N CYS A 149 -15.15 11.04 -6.50
CA CYS A 149 -14.00 11.29 -7.35
C CYS A 149 -13.68 10.12 -8.28
N GLU A 150 -12.80 10.37 -9.26
CA GLU A 150 -12.36 9.36 -10.22
C GLU A 150 -11.64 8.18 -9.54
N ASP A 151 -10.89 8.43 -8.46
CA ASP A 151 -10.16 7.36 -7.78
C ASP A 151 -11.09 6.36 -7.06
N GLU A 152 -12.24 6.82 -6.57
CA GLU A 152 -13.25 5.93 -5.96
C GLU A 152 -13.83 4.95 -7.00
N VAL A 153 -13.98 5.42 -8.25
CA VAL A 153 -14.33 4.55 -9.38
C VAL A 153 -13.16 3.65 -9.77
N ALA A 154 -11.92 4.12 -9.67
CA ALA A 154 -10.75 3.31 -9.99
C ALA A 154 -10.63 2.09 -9.05
N GLU A 155 -11.08 2.23 -7.80
CA GLU A 155 -10.88 1.28 -6.71
C GLU A 155 -12.10 0.40 -6.40
N GLN A 156 -13.14 0.46 -7.20
CA GLN A 156 -14.36 -0.35 -7.02
C GLN A 156 -14.17 -1.89 -7.11
N TYR A 157 -12.97 -2.36 -7.43
CA TYR A 157 -12.62 -3.79 -7.43
C TYR A 157 -12.47 -4.37 -6.02
N VAL A 158 -12.42 -3.51 -5.00
CA VAL A 158 -12.40 -3.91 -3.59
C VAL A 158 -13.81 -4.39 -3.22
N GLN A 159 -13.89 -5.60 -2.68
CA GLN A 159 -15.13 -6.28 -2.29
C GLN A 159 -15.04 -6.69 -0.82
N ASP A 160 -16.18 -6.97 -0.18
CA ASP A 160 -16.26 -7.45 1.20
C ASP A 160 -15.46 -6.59 2.19
N VAL A 161 -15.57 -5.27 2.02
CA VAL A 161 -14.87 -4.29 2.85
C VAL A 161 -15.48 -4.31 4.25
N GLY A 162 -14.66 -4.53 5.26
CA GLY A 162 -15.08 -4.44 6.66
C GLY A 162 -15.27 -2.99 7.09
N ASP A 163 -16.14 -2.77 8.08
CA ASP A 163 -16.39 -1.43 8.65
C ASP A 163 -15.10 -0.82 9.23
N VAL A 164 -14.29 -1.65 9.88
CA VAL A 164 -12.98 -1.28 10.39
C VAL A 164 -11.91 -1.72 9.38
N ARG A 165 -11.10 -0.74 8.95
CA ARG A 165 -9.99 -0.95 8.01
C ARG A 165 -8.73 -0.36 8.60
N HIS A 166 -7.62 -1.09 8.50
CA HIS A 166 -6.35 -0.65 9.05
C HIS A 166 -5.40 -0.19 7.95
N VAL A 167 -4.61 0.84 8.28
CA VAL A 167 -3.54 1.36 7.42
C VAL A 167 -2.27 0.55 7.66
N ILE A 168 -1.63 0.12 6.59
CA ILE A 168 -0.37 -0.63 6.59
C ILE A 168 0.73 0.25 6.03
N ALA A 169 1.90 0.20 6.67
CA ALA A 169 3.09 0.91 6.23
C ALA A 169 4.22 -0.05 5.83
N TYR A 170 4.82 0.19 4.67
CA TYR A 170 6.10 -0.42 4.28
C TYR A 170 6.99 0.66 3.67
N GLY A 171 8.03 1.04 4.41
CA GLY A 171 8.83 2.22 4.08
C GLY A 171 7.97 3.49 4.11
N ARG A 172 7.92 4.23 3.00
CA ARG A 172 7.11 5.46 2.85
C ARG A 172 5.75 5.23 2.18
N MET A 173 5.46 4.00 1.81
CA MET A 173 4.21 3.67 1.13
C MET A 173 3.18 3.23 2.16
N LEU A 174 1.96 3.72 1.99
CA LEU A 174 0.83 3.42 2.85
C LEU A 174 -0.30 2.80 2.04
N TRP A 175 -0.87 1.72 2.57
CA TRP A 175 -2.01 1.04 1.99
C TRP A 175 -3.12 0.89 3.00
N LEU A 176 -4.36 1.00 2.55
CA LEU A 176 -5.54 0.69 3.31
C LEU A 176 -5.96 -0.76 3.04
N ALA A 177 -5.97 -1.58 4.09
CA ALA A 177 -6.44 -2.96 4.05
C ALA A 177 -7.95 -3.02 3.76
N PRO A 178 -8.48 -4.12 3.18
CA PRO A 178 -9.92 -4.31 3.02
C PRO A 178 -10.66 -4.50 4.35
N SER A 179 -9.97 -4.88 5.42
CA SER A 179 -10.52 -5.07 6.77
C SER A 179 -9.47 -4.73 7.83
N SER A 180 -9.77 -4.99 9.10
CA SER A 180 -8.77 -4.97 10.16
C SER A 180 -7.75 -6.10 9.95
N ILE A 181 -6.54 -5.94 10.52
CA ILE A 181 -5.40 -6.86 10.32
C ILE A 181 -5.70 -8.26 10.89
N ASP A 182 -6.44 -8.32 11.98
CA ASP A 182 -6.88 -9.54 12.65
C ASP A 182 -7.93 -10.33 11.87
N THR A 183 -8.68 -9.68 10.98
CA THR A 183 -9.68 -10.35 10.12
C THR A 183 -9.24 -10.41 8.65
N LEU A 184 -8.01 -10.00 8.34
CA LEU A 184 -7.53 -9.89 6.96
C LEU A 184 -7.36 -11.28 6.32
N GLN A 185 -8.28 -11.62 5.41
CA GLN A 185 -8.32 -12.93 4.76
C GLN A 185 -7.47 -13.02 3.50
N CYS A 186 -6.93 -14.22 3.27
CA CYS A 186 -6.23 -14.59 2.05
C CYS A 186 -7.15 -14.50 0.82
N VAL A 187 -6.62 -14.06 -0.32
CA VAL A 187 -7.37 -13.98 -1.59
C VAL A 187 -7.22 -15.21 -2.47
N ALA A 188 -6.29 -16.11 -2.15
CA ALA A 188 -6.09 -17.34 -2.90
C ALA A 188 -7.34 -18.23 -2.86
N ARG A 189 -7.57 -18.97 -3.94
CA ARG A 189 -8.61 -19.99 -3.99
C ARG A 189 -8.13 -21.23 -3.23
N ALA A 190 -8.93 -21.70 -2.28
CA ALA A 190 -8.60 -22.92 -1.56
C ALA A 190 -8.87 -24.13 -2.47
N ASP A 191 -7.86 -24.99 -2.65
CA ASP A 191 -7.98 -26.18 -3.51
C ASP A 191 -9.08 -27.15 -3.04
N SER A 192 -9.35 -27.20 -1.74
CA SER A 192 -10.32 -28.12 -1.13
C SER A 192 -11.79 -27.73 -1.38
N THR A 193 -12.10 -26.44 -1.46
CA THR A 193 -13.49 -25.94 -1.57
C THR A 193 -13.76 -25.21 -2.88
N GLY A 194 -12.71 -24.74 -3.55
CA GLY A 194 -12.83 -23.82 -4.69
C GLY A 194 -13.35 -22.43 -4.31
N GLU A 195 -13.51 -22.13 -3.03
CA GLU A 195 -13.89 -20.82 -2.49
C GLU A 195 -12.65 -20.01 -2.07
N ARG A 196 -12.87 -18.76 -1.65
CA ARG A 196 -11.82 -17.92 -1.05
C ARG A 196 -11.25 -18.59 0.20
N CYS A 197 -9.93 -18.59 0.32
CA CYS A 197 -9.25 -19.08 1.50
C CYS A 197 -9.67 -18.30 2.75
N ARG A 198 -10.05 -19.02 3.81
CA ARG A 198 -10.46 -18.45 5.10
C ARG A 198 -9.29 -18.16 6.04
N ASN A 199 -8.07 -18.57 5.68
CA ASN A 199 -6.89 -18.31 6.49
C ASN A 199 -6.53 -16.82 6.46
N LEU A 200 -6.02 -16.33 7.59
CA LEU A 200 -5.54 -14.97 7.71
C LEU A 200 -4.23 -14.77 6.94
N VAL A 201 -4.04 -13.57 6.40
CA VAL A 201 -2.76 -13.14 5.80
C VAL A 201 -1.68 -13.02 6.88
N TRP A 202 -2.07 -12.64 8.09
CA TRP A 202 -1.18 -12.27 9.19
C TRP A 202 -0.78 -13.46 10.07
N THR A 203 0.53 -13.58 10.35
CA THR A 203 1.11 -14.49 11.35
C THR A 203 2.26 -13.83 12.14
N GLN A 204 2.01 -12.69 12.79
CA GLN A 204 2.99 -11.93 13.62
C GLN A 204 4.07 -11.15 12.85
N ASP A 205 3.80 -10.83 11.59
CA ASP A 205 4.75 -10.27 10.62
C ASP A 205 5.04 -8.75 10.74
N GLY A 206 4.48 -8.07 11.75
CA GLY A 206 4.57 -6.61 11.87
C GLY A 206 4.20 -6.10 13.26
N SER A 207 4.31 -4.79 13.44
CA SER A 207 4.04 -4.11 14.71
C SER A 207 3.16 -2.87 14.49
N TRP A 208 2.48 -2.44 15.54
CA TRP A 208 1.78 -1.15 15.54
C TRP A 208 2.76 -0.03 15.83
N GLU A 209 2.80 0.97 14.97
CA GLU A 209 3.67 2.14 15.11
C GLU A 209 2.87 3.42 14.96
N GLU A 210 3.30 4.44 15.69
CA GLU A 210 2.80 5.80 15.53
C GLU A 210 3.58 6.50 14.41
N MET A 211 2.86 7.06 13.45
CA MET A 211 3.42 7.73 12.28
C MET A 211 2.72 9.07 12.07
N GLU A 212 3.47 10.09 11.63
CA GLU A 212 2.86 11.36 11.21
C GLU A 212 1.94 11.14 10.00
N ILE A 213 0.74 11.72 10.03
CA ILE A 213 -0.20 11.62 8.92
C ILE A 213 0.42 12.33 7.72
N PRO A 214 0.66 11.63 6.59
CA PRO A 214 1.34 12.24 5.46
C PRO A 214 0.51 13.39 4.91
N HIS A 215 1.17 14.37 4.32
CA HIS A 215 0.47 15.47 3.69
C HIS A 215 -0.13 14.97 2.38
N ALA A 216 -1.44 15.18 2.21
CA ALA A 216 -2.08 14.90 0.94
C ALA A 216 -1.56 15.90 -0.11
N PRO A 217 -1.14 15.44 -1.31
CA PRO A 217 -0.76 16.33 -2.39
C PRO A 217 -1.98 17.13 -2.85
N GLY A 218 -1.95 18.46 -2.66
CA GLY A 218 -3.07 19.36 -2.97
C GLY A 218 -2.68 20.83 -2.79
N ARG A 219 -3.61 21.75 -3.10
CA ARG A 219 -3.40 23.21 -2.92
C ARG A 219 -2.89 23.47 -1.50
N ALA A 220 -1.93 24.38 -1.35
CA ALA A 220 -1.19 24.66 -0.11
C ALA A 220 -2.04 24.75 1.18
N GLY A 221 -3.34 25.11 1.09
CA GLY A 221 -4.26 25.13 2.23
C GLY A 221 -4.64 23.76 2.83
N GLN A 222 -4.63 22.66 2.07
CA GLN A 222 -4.91 21.31 2.59
C GLN A 222 -3.69 20.66 3.26
N GLN A 223 -2.49 21.23 3.05
CA GLN A 223 -1.25 20.78 3.70
C GLN A 223 -1.25 21.07 5.21
N VAL A 224 -2.09 22.00 5.68
CA VAL A 224 -2.15 22.45 7.08
C VAL A 224 -3.06 21.58 7.95
N LEU A 225 -4.01 20.83 7.36
CA LEU A 225 -5.05 20.13 8.12
C LEU A 225 -4.50 19.04 9.06
N TRP A 226 -3.43 18.36 8.66
CA TRP A 226 -2.87 17.21 9.37
C TRP A 226 -1.46 17.46 9.93
N ALA A 227 -0.97 18.70 9.86
CA ALA A 227 0.37 19.04 10.29
C ALA A 227 0.56 18.74 11.80
N GLY A 228 1.57 17.93 12.12
CA GLY A 228 1.87 17.52 13.50
C GLY A 228 0.86 16.54 14.12
N MET A 229 -0.10 16.02 13.34
CA MET A 229 -0.99 14.95 13.79
C MET A 229 -0.41 13.58 13.47
N THR A 230 -0.61 12.64 14.39
CA THR A 230 -0.15 11.26 14.26
C THR A 230 -1.31 10.30 14.08
N MET A 231 -1.00 9.14 13.51
CA MET A 231 -1.91 8.01 13.38
C MET A 231 -1.17 6.70 13.66
N TRP A 232 -1.95 5.70 14.08
CA TRP A 232 -1.46 4.34 14.27
C TRP A 232 -1.56 3.55 12.96
N VAL A 233 -0.42 3.03 12.51
CA VAL A 233 -0.30 2.17 11.34
C VAL A 233 0.26 0.80 11.72
N PHE A 234 -0.10 -0.23 10.96
CA PHE A 234 0.53 -1.53 11.07
C PHE A 234 1.77 -1.56 10.18
N ALA A 235 2.94 -1.46 10.78
CA ALA A 235 4.21 -1.38 10.08
C ALA A 235 4.77 -2.77 9.76
N LEU A 236 5.10 -2.97 8.48
CA LEU A 236 5.70 -4.18 7.92
C LEU A 236 7.19 -3.98 7.59
N HIS A 237 7.83 -2.95 8.12
CA HIS A 237 9.19 -2.54 7.74
C HIS A 237 10.26 -3.60 8.08
N THR A 238 9.95 -4.56 8.96
CA THR A 238 10.83 -5.69 9.29
C THR A 238 10.75 -6.86 8.32
N LEU A 239 9.79 -6.85 7.38
CA LEU A 239 9.61 -7.96 6.45
C LEU A 239 10.70 -8.02 5.40
N TYR A 240 11.15 -9.24 5.09
CA TYR A 240 11.98 -9.47 3.92
C TYR A 240 11.17 -9.27 2.63
N PRO A 241 11.83 -8.94 1.50
CA PRO A 241 11.13 -8.66 0.24
C PRO A 241 10.16 -9.75 -0.24
N ALA A 242 10.45 -11.03 0.06
CA ALA A 242 9.58 -12.15 -0.27
C ALA A 242 8.28 -12.12 0.56
N GLU A 243 8.39 -11.90 1.86
CA GLU A 243 7.24 -11.82 2.78
C GLU A 243 6.39 -10.60 2.48
N PHE A 244 7.02 -9.45 2.19
CA PHE A 244 6.31 -8.26 1.74
C PHE A 244 5.56 -8.53 0.43
N SER A 245 6.18 -9.22 -0.53
CA SER A 245 5.52 -9.61 -1.78
C SER A 245 4.31 -10.53 -1.54
N ARG A 246 4.40 -11.47 -0.59
CA ARG A 246 3.27 -12.32 -0.17
C ARG A 246 2.13 -11.49 0.43
N TRP A 247 2.47 -10.54 1.30
CA TRP A 247 1.54 -9.59 1.90
C TRP A 247 0.83 -8.75 0.85
N MET A 248 1.56 -8.18 -0.11
CA MET A 248 0.98 -7.39 -1.19
C MET A 248 0.14 -8.23 -2.16
N LYS A 249 0.41 -9.53 -2.28
CA LYS A 249 -0.50 -10.49 -2.94
C LYS A 249 -1.67 -10.93 -2.06
N GLN A 250 -1.75 -10.48 -0.81
CA GLN A 250 -2.77 -10.82 0.18
C GLN A 250 -2.88 -12.34 0.39
N ARG A 251 -1.74 -13.01 0.55
CA ARG A 251 -1.67 -14.48 0.72
C ARG A 251 -1.28 -14.87 2.14
N CYS A 252 -1.92 -15.92 2.67
CA CYS A 252 -1.51 -16.56 3.92
C CYS A 252 -0.21 -17.36 3.71
N PRO A 253 0.53 -17.71 4.79
CA PRO A 253 1.76 -18.50 4.68
C PRO A 253 1.58 -19.83 3.94
N SER A 254 0.43 -20.50 4.08
CA SER A 254 0.12 -21.74 3.36
C SER A 254 -0.01 -21.58 1.85
N HIS A 255 -0.17 -20.34 1.35
CA HIS A 255 -0.30 -20.02 -0.08
C HIS A 255 0.87 -19.15 -0.57
N ASP A 256 2.00 -19.20 0.13
CA ASP A 256 3.21 -18.48 -0.25
C ASP A 256 3.94 -19.14 -1.44
N SER A 257 3.92 -20.48 -1.49
CA SER A 257 4.60 -21.25 -2.52
C SER A 257 3.64 -21.75 -3.61
N GLY A 258 4.07 -21.63 -4.86
CA GLY A 258 3.37 -22.16 -6.03
C GLY A 258 2.39 -21.20 -6.71
N TYR A 259 2.00 -21.58 -7.93
CA TYR A 259 0.97 -20.87 -8.69
C TYR A 259 -0.41 -21.37 -8.26
N ILE A 260 -1.00 -20.65 -7.31
CA ILE A 260 -2.39 -20.85 -6.87
C ILE A 260 -3.21 -19.70 -7.44
N PRO A 261 -4.34 -19.98 -8.13
CA PRO A 261 -5.21 -18.94 -8.64
C PRO A 261 -5.88 -18.17 -7.50
N ASP A 262 -6.09 -16.87 -7.70
CA ASP A 262 -6.80 -16.06 -6.71
C ASP A 262 -8.33 -16.17 -6.90
N ALA A 263 -9.08 -16.28 -5.81
CA ALA A 263 -10.54 -16.25 -5.82
C ALA A 263 -11.08 -14.84 -6.08
N VAL A 264 -10.40 -13.83 -5.54
CA VAL A 264 -10.66 -12.39 -5.69
C VAL A 264 -9.33 -11.66 -5.89
N PRO A 265 -9.28 -10.43 -6.44
CA PRO A 265 -8.00 -9.73 -6.53
C PRO A 265 -7.47 -9.38 -5.14
N PRO A 266 -6.16 -9.14 -4.99
CA PRO A 266 -5.66 -8.38 -3.85
C PRO A 266 -6.43 -7.06 -3.73
N GLN A 267 -6.93 -6.77 -2.53
CA GLN A 267 -7.92 -5.72 -2.28
C GLN A 267 -7.29 -4.48 -1.59
N TRP A 268 -5.97 -4.33 -1.75
CA TRP A 268 -5.20 -3.21 -1.22
C TRP A 268 -5.55 -1.91 -1.94
N VAL A 269 -5.83 -0.87 -1.17
CA VAL A 269 -6.04 0.49 -1.67
C VAL A 269 -4.86 1.35 -1.26
N HIS A 270 -4.44 2.32 -2.08
CA HIS A 270 -3.44 3.28 -1.63
C HIS A 270 -4.05 4.21 -0.59
N PHE A 271 -3.37 4.44 0.53
CA PHE A 271 -3.90 5.32 1.55
C PHE A 271 -3.72 6.79 1.16
N ASP A 272 -4.84 7.48 0.99
CA ASP A 272 -4.96 8.93 0.92
C ASP A 272 -5.60 9.47 2.23
N PRO A 273 -4.91 10.33 3.00
CA PRO A 273 -5.41 10.87 4.27
C PRO A 273 -6.69 11.70 4.18
N LEU A 274 -6.92 12.39 3.06
CA LEU A 274 -8.15 13.19 2.89
C LEU A 274 -9.33 12.31 2.51
N ARG A 275 -9.09 11.25 1.74
CA ARG A 275 -10.15 10.33 1.30
C ARG A 275 -10.50 9.27 2.35
N HIS A 276 -9.53 8.90 3.18
CA HIS A 276 -9.66 7.82 4.17
C HIS A 276 -9.50 8.34 5.61
N ASP A 277 -9.89 9.58 5.86
CA ASP A 277 -9.85 10.21 7.17
C ASP A 277 -10.59 9.36 8.23
N ALA A 278 -11.70 8.75 7.85
CA ALA A 278 -12.47 7.82 8.69
C ALA A 278 -11.69 6.58 9.17
N HIS A 279 -10.59 6.24 8.49
CA HIS A 279 -9.74 5.09 8.81
C HIS A 279 -8.43 5.50 9.51
N ILE A 280 -8.27 6.79 9.85
CA ILE A 280 -7.16 7.30 10.64
C ILE A 280 -7.36 6.88 12.10
N LEU A 281 -6.52 5.94 12.55
CA LEU A 281 -6.55 5.46 13.92
C LEU A 281 -5.79 6.41 14.85
N ARG A 282 -6.51 7.10 15.73
CA ARG A 282 -5.93 7.98 16.76
C ARG A 282 -5.43 7.24 17.99
N GLN A 283 -5.88 6.00 18.18
CA GLN A 283 -5.50 5.14 19.28
C GLN A 283 -5.02 3.81 18.74
N ARG A 284 -4.03 3.22 19.41
CA ARG A 284 -3.54 1.89 19.08
C ARG A 284 -4.66 0.86 19.24
N PRO A 285 -4.93 0.02 18.24
CA PRO A 285 -5.91 -1.05 18.37
C PRO A 285 -5.52 -2.06 19.47
N SER A 286 -6.48 -2.36 20.35
CA SER A 286 -6.35 -3.40 21.37
C SER A 286 -6.62 -4.77 20.75
N GLY A 287 -5.62 -5.65 20.67
CA GLY A 287 -5.81 -7.02 20.19
C GLY A 287 -4.59 -7.67 19.53
N VAL A 288 -3.61 -6.88 19.13
CA VAL A 288 -2.35 -7.40 18.60
C VAL A 288 -1.27 -7.27 19.68
N ALA A 289 -0.89 -8.39 20.29
CA ALA A 289 0.30 -8.45 21.11
C ALA A 289 1.46 -7.87 20.30
N ALA A 290 2.02 -6.77 20.79
CA ALA A 290 3.25 -6.24 20.24
C ALA A 290 4.27 -7.38 20.25
N ARG A 291 5.00 -7.59 19.15
CA ARG A 291 6.43 -7.72 19.40
C ARG A 291 6.81 -6.40 20.03
N ASP A 292 7.24 -6.48 21.28
CA ASP A 292 7.83 -5.36 21.99
C ASP A 292 9.13 -5.02 21.24
N THR A 293 9.01 -4.29 20.13
CA THR A 293 10.13 -3.83 19.32
C THR A 293 10.99 -2.83 20.09
N ASP A 294 10.41 -2.22 21.14
CA ASP A 294 11.17 -1.51 22.16
C ASP A 294 12.14 -2.42 22.89
N SER A 295 11.87 -3.73 23.05
CA SER A 295 12.83 -4.66 23.65
C SER A 295 14.01 -4.93 22.72
N VAL A 296 13.80 -5.09 21.41
CA VAL A 296 14.88 -5.43 20.46
C VAL A 296 15.76 -4.21 20.15
N MET A 297 15.18 -3.01 20.07
CA MET A 297 15.95 -1.77 19.93
C MET A 297 16.55 -1.28 21.25
N ALA A 298 15.97 -1.60 22.41
CA ALA A 298 16.62 -1.39 23.71
C ALA A 298 17.85 -2.28 23.88
N ASP A 299 17.80 -3.53 23.41
CA ASP A 299 18.96 -4.43 23.43
C ASP A 299 20.10 -3.95 22.51
N LEU A 300 19.77 -3.29 21.39
CA LEU A 300 20.76 -2.64 20.51
C LEU A 300 21.26 -1.28 21.02
N ARG A 301 20.59 -0.67 22.00
CA ARG A 301 21.01 0.60 22.64
C ARG A 301 21.93 0.43 23.84
N LEU A 302 22.28 -0.79 24.22
CA LEU A 302 23.42 -1.02 25.10
C LEU A 302 24.70 -0.86 24.29
N GLY A 303 25.13 0.40 24.13
CA GLY A 303 26.55 0.68 23.97
C GLY A 303 27.34 -0.08 25.05
N PRO A 304 28.57 -0.54 24.76
CA PRO A 304 29.32 -1.40 25.68
C PRO A 304 29.30 -0.80 27.08
N ARG A 305 28.79 -1.56 28.06
CA ARG A 305 28.68 -1.11 29.45
C ARG A 305 30.06 -0.63 29.91
N ARG A 306 30.21 0.69 30.03
CA ARG A 306 31.46 1.32 30.44
C ARG A 306 31.63 1.08 31.93
N THR A 307 32.64 0.31 32.31
CA THR A 307 32.98 0.11 33.72
C THR A 307 33.83 1.28 34.18
N GLU A 308 33.37 1.99 35.21
CA GLU A 308 34.06 3.16 35.75
C GLU A 308 35.20 2.75 36.70
N CYS A 309 36.21 3.60 36.78
CA CYS A 309 37.31 3.44 37.72
C CYS A 309 36.80 3.50 39.16
N ALA A 310 37.12 2.51 39.98
CA ALA A 310 36.68 2.43 41.38
C ALA A 310 37.28 3.52 42.31
N THR A 311 38.17 4.39 41.80
CA THR A 311 38.74 5.50 42.59
C THR A 311 37.74 6.66 42.69
N PRO A 312 37.34 7.11 43.90
CA PRO A 312 36.44 8.24 44.07
C PRO A 312 36.91 9.49 43.33
N GLY A 313 36.02 10.08 42.54
CA GLY A 313 36.30 11.29 41.74
C GLY A 313 37.06 11.06 40.43
N CYS A 314 37.27 9.81 40.00
CA CYS A 314 37.89 9.50 38.72
C CYS A 314 36.85 9.23 37.62
N GLY A 315 36.79 10.07 36.57
CA GLY A 315 35.87 9.89 35.43
C GLY A 315 36.37 8.93 34.33
N ASN A 316 37.46 8.20 34.57
CA ASN A 316 37.98 7.23 33.60
C ASN A 316 37.13 5.96 33.64
N GLY A 317 36.86 5.38 32.47
CA GLY A 317 36.11 4.15 32.34
C GLY A 317 36.58 3.33 31.15
N SER A 318 36.43 2.02 31.25
CA SER A 318 36.82 1.05 30.22
C SER A 318 35.58 0.45 29.57
N VAL A 319 35.65 0.20 28.26
CA VAL A 319 34.63 -0.56 27.52
C VAL A 319 34.94 -2.07 27.48
N SER A 320 36.13 -2.47 27.94
CA SER A 320 36.51 -3.88 28.08
C SER A 320 35.94 -4.47 29.37
N GLN A 321 35.72 -5.79 29.38
CA GLN A 321 35.40 -6.52 30.61
C GLN A 321 36.57 -6.39 31.59
N VAL A 322 36.33 -5.75 32.73
CA VAL A 322 37.29 -5.57 33.81
C VAL A 322 36.69 -6.14 35.10
N PRO A 323 37.53 -6.66 36.02
CA PRO A 323 37.04 -7.19 37.29
C PRO A 323 36.40 -6.11 38.16
N GLU A 324 35.54 -6.54 39.08
CA GLU A 324 34.93 -5.66 40.08
C GLU A 324 36.02 -4.96 40.91
N GLY A 325 35.88 -3.64 41.10
CA GLY A 325 36.91 -2.83 41.76
C GLY A 325 38.08 -2.41 40.86
N TRP A 326 37.96 -2.54 39.54
CA TRP A 326 38.99 -2.09 38.60
C TRP A 326 39.39 -0.61 38.80
N VAL A 327 40.70 -0.37 38.77
CA VAL A 327 41.29 0.96 38.87
C VAL A 327 42.01 1.27 37.56
N CYS A 328 41.75 2.45 36.98
CA CYS A 328 42.42 2.85 35.75
C CYS A 328 43.93 3.02 35.97
N SER A 329 44.71 2.85 34.89
CA SER A 329 46.19 2.93 34.93
C SER A 329 46.72 4.24 35.55
N PHE A 330 46.01 5.36 35.39
CA PHE A 330 46.36 6.63 36.03
C PHE A 330 46.22 6.58 37.56
N CYS A 331 45.11 6.04 38.06
CA CYS A 331 44.88 5.92 39.50
C CYS A 331 45.79 4.88 40.13
N GLN A 332 46.10 3.79 39.42
CA GLN A 332 47.08 2.79 39.85
C GLN A 332 48.48 3.42 40.02
N ARG A 333 48.99 4.14 39.02
CA ARG A 333 50.29 4.84 39.11
C ARG A 333 50.33 5.86 40.26
N ARG A 334 49.21 6.55 40.51
CA ARG A 334 49.11 7.52 41.61
C ARG A 334 49.18 6.82 42.97
N ARG A 335 48.53 5.66 43.11
CA ARG A 335 48.61 4.82 44.32
C ARG A 335 50.04 4.32 44.55
N GLU A 336 50.67 3.74 43.53
CA GLU A 336 52.07 3.27 43.60
C GLU A 336 53.06 4.39 43.95
N ARG A 337 52.82 5.63 43.50
CA ARG A 337 53.64 6.78 43.90
C ARG A 337 53.43 7.12 45.38
N ARG A 338 52.19 7.12 45.87
CA ARG A 338 51.88 7.35 47.30
C ARG A 338 52.50 6.27 48.17
N ASP A 339 52.38 5.00 47.78
CA ASP A 339 52.92 3.86 48.53
C ASP A 339 54.46 3.95 48.58
N ARG A 340 55.13 4.29 47.48
CA ARG A 340 56.58 4.54 47.48
C ARG A 340 56.98 5.70 48.36
N THR A 341 56.21 6.79 48.37
CA THR A 341 56.47 7.91 49.27
C THR A 341 56.27 7.48 50.72
N HIS A 342 55.18 6.79 51.04
CA HIS A 342 54.90 6.27 52.38
C HIS A 342 56.00 5.33 52.87
N GLN A 343 56.43 4.38 52.03
CA GLN A 343 57.53 3.47 52.36
C GLN A 343 58.81 4.25 52.69
N LYS A 344 59.16 5.28 51.90
CA LYS A 344 60.30 6.15 52.22
C LYS A 344 60.16 6.86 53.58
N TRP A 345 58.95 7.25 53.98
CA TRP A 345 58.71 7.86 55.29
C TRP A 345 58.84 6.84 56.42
N VAL A 346 58.31 5.63 56.23
CA VAL A 346 58.42 4.53 57.19
C VAL A 346 59.89 4.11 57.36
N ASP A 347 60.61 3.89 56.25
CA ASP A 347 62.04 3.52 56.27
C ASP A 347 62.90 4.62 56.93
N ALA A 348 62.54 5.90 56.74
CA ALA A 348 63.21 7.03 57.40
C ALA A 348 62.88 7.15 58.90
N GLN A 349 61.73 6.64 59.35
CA GLN A 349 61.36 6.60 60.77
C GLN A 349 61.94 5.39 61.50
N ASP A 350 62.09 4.25 60.81
CA ASP A 350 62.66 3.02 61.36
C ASP A 350 64.21 3.02 61.39
N GLY A 351 64.84 4.15 61.06
CA GLY A 351 66.27 4.38 61.29
C GLY A 351 67.21 3.59 60.38
N ASN A 352 66.73 2.97 59.30
CA ASN A 352 67.58 2.24 58.38
C ASN A 352 68.01 3.17 57.23
N THR A 353 68.95 4.06 57.54
CA THR A 353 69.79 4.71 56.53
C THR A 353 70.91 3.71 56.20
N PRO A 354 71.25 3.45 54.92
CA PRO A 354 72.43 2.64 54.61
C PRO A 354 73.71 3.23 55.21
#